data_AF-A0A2A2LCC7-F1
#
_entry.id   AF-A0A2A2LCC7-F1
#
_cell.length_a   1.000
_cell.length_b   1.000
_cell.length_c   1.000
_cell.angle_alpha   90.00
_cell.angle_beta   90.00
_cell.angle_gamma   90.00
#
_symmetry.space_group_name_H-M   'P 1'
#
loop_
_entity.id
_entity.type
_entity.pdbx_description
1 polymer ?
#
loop_
_entity_poly.entity_id
_entity_poly.type
_entity_poly.pdbx_seq_one_letter_code
_entity_poly.pdbx_strand_id
1 'polypeptide(L)'
;MSSASASASDSTKPFLSTILTLINFSALDVAVDVLAAPPMHVIFYLYVFLGVIQFISSSILLATVIVQARLREKYSILIVKFLVDIATAICLIVIGALNRDSEKQCSATLVISTAIPLAQVLLLLCEVIDWILAAFSPIYFHSSSLFSRILPFIVGAACGTIIMTALIIIDVTQPHRSCIKSPTGSAVTTAYDFSLGIATMCVFALGILLHRNLNSTFFRPVAFHFFATLFLIELPLTTVICLNYLGNSGAFTAADVTNLLIGVYSLVHSIYFVYNHEDYRQGILSTFFRYCALQRTQRPQNPSNGV
;
A
#
# COMPACT_ATOMS: atom_id res chain seq x y z
N MET A 1 52.28 33.78 6.24
CA MET A 1 50.85 34.13 6.29
C MET A 1 50.24 33.65 4.95
N SER A 2 49.73 32.41 4.82
CA SER A 2 48.36 31.94 5.18
C SER A 2 47.29 32.92 4.66
N SER A 3 46.45 32.62 3.67
CA SER A 3 45.47 31.52 3.50
C SER A 3 44.97 31.59 2.03
N ALA A 4 44.82 30.53 1.23
CA ALA A 4 43.91 29.39 1.33
C ALA A 4 42.42 29.77 1.33
N SER A 5 41.80 29.86 0.14
CA SER A 5 40.36 29.63 -0.06
C SER A 5 40.19 28.42 -0.98
N ALA A 6 39.81 27.30 -0.37
CA ALA A 6 39.60 26.03 -1.04
C ALA A 6 38.31 26.06 -1.85
N SER A 7 38.42 25.74 -3.15
CA SER A 7 37.32 25.28 -3.98
C SER A 7 36.88 23.90 -3.49
N ALA A 8 35.72 23.82 -2.85
CA ALA A 8 35.08 22.53 -2.57
C ALA A 8 34.64 21.90 -3.90
N SER A 9 35.39 20.90 -4.34
CA SER A 9 35.11 20.11 -5.53
C SER A 9 33.86 19.25 -5.33
N ASP A 10 32.92 19.43 -6.26
CA ASP A 10 31.87 18.50 -6.69
C ASP A 10 32.31 17.02 -6.58
N SER A 11 31.87 16.30 -5.54
CA SER A 11 32.19 14.86 -5.35
C SER A 11 30.96 13.95 -5.25
N THR A 12 29.74 14.48 -5.36
CA THR A 12 28.48 13.71 -5.26
C THR A 12 27.91 13.27 -6.62
N LYS A 13 28.43 13.79 -7.73
CA LYS A 13 27.98 13.45 -9.11
C LYS A 13 28.36 12.05 -9.63
N PRO A 14 29.51 11.42 -9.29
CA PRO A 14 29.86 10.15 -9.90
C PRO A 14 29.05 8.97 -9.33
N PHE A 15 28.61 9.04 -8.07
CA PHE A 15 27.83 7.96 -7.44
C PHE A 15 26.39 7.89 -8.00
N LEU A 16 25.73 9.05 -8.17
CA LEU A 16 24.41 9.13 -8.78
C LEU A 16 24.43 8.73 -10.26
N SER A 17 25.46 9.17 -10.99
CA SER A 17 25.67 8.80 -12.41
C SER A 17 25.93 7.30 -12.59
N THR A 18 26.67 6.67 -11.67
CA THR A 18 26.97 5.24 -11.71
C THR A 18 25.74 4.39 -11.38
N ILE A 19 24.89 4.82 -10.44
CA ILE A 19 23.61 4.16 -10.14
C ILE A 19 22.63 4.31 -11.32
N LEU A 20 22.56 5.50 -11.92
CA LEU A 20 21.73 5.76 -13.11
C LEU A 20 22.19 4.93 -14.32
N THR A 21 23.50 4.74 -14.53
CA THR A 21 24.03 3.94 -15.65
C THR A 21 23.95 2.43 -15.41
N LEU A 22 23.97 1.95 -14.16
CA LEU A 22 23.68 0.54 -13.85
C LEU A 22 22.19 0.18 -13.99
N ILE A 23 21.30 1.17 -13.87
CA ILE A 23 19.85 1.00 -14.03
C ILE A 23 19.40 1.24 -15.50
N ASN A 24 20.13 2.04 -16.28
CA ASN A 24 19.78 2.35 -17.67
C ASN A 24 20.59 1.52 -18.69
N PHE A 25 19.95 0.52 -19.28
CA PHE A 25 19.37 0.64 -20.63
C PHE A 25 18.83 -0.70 -21.12
N SER A 26 19.37 -1.84 -20.68
CA SER A 26 18.93 -3.16 -21.16
C SER A 26 17.84 -3.80 -20.30
N ALA A 27 17.85 -3.60 -18.98
CA ALA A 27 16.85 -4.20 -18.09
C ALA A 27 15.51 -3.46 -18.09
N LEU A 28 15.53 -2.12 -18.27
CA LEU A 28 14.31 -1.31 -18.32
C LEU A 28 13.59 -1.47 -19.66
N ASP A 29 14.31 -1.51 -20.79
CA ASP A 29 13.72 -1.76 -22.11
C ASP A 29 13.16 -3.20 -22.22
N VAL A 30 13.85 -4.21 -21.69
CA VAL A 30 13.33 -5.59 -21.65
C VAL A 30 12.14 -5.73 -20.69
N ALA A 31 12.12 -5.02 -19.56
CA ALA A 31 10.96 -5.02 -18.68
C ALA A 31 9.75 -4.31 -19.31
N VAL A 32 9.97 -3.25 -20.09
CA VAL A 32 8.93 -2.50 -20.82
C VAL A 32 8.38 -3.30 -22.00
N ASP A 33 9.23 -4.03 -22.74
CA ASP A 33 8.79 -4.90 -23.84
C ASP A 33 8.09 -6.18 -23.37
N VAL A 34 8.46 -6.71 -22.19
CA VAL A 34 7.73 -7.81 -21.51
C VAL A 34 6.40 -7.30 -20.90
N LEU A 35 6.29 -6.00 -20.64
CA LEU A 35 5.04 -5.28 -20.32
C LEU A 35 4.36 -4.76 -21.60
N ALA A 36 4.25 -5.59 -22.64
CA ALA A 36 3.31 -5.30 -23.73
C ALA A 36 1.95 -4.96 -23.10
N ALA A 37 1.53 -3.69 -23.22
CA ALA A 37 0.39 -3.15 -22.48
C ALA A 37 -0.81 -4.10 -22.70
N PRO A 38 -1.31 -4.76 -21.64
CA PRO A 38 -2.46 -5.63 -21.80
C PRO A 38 -3.59 -4.80 -22.42
N PRO A 39 -4.43 -5.40 -23.30
CA PRO A 39 -5.58 -4.69 -23.83
C PRO A 39 -6.33 -4.01 -22.68
N MET A 40 -6.80 -2.77 -22.85
CA MET A 40 -7.46 -1.99 -21.80
C MET A 40 -8.55 -2.77 -21.04
N HIS A 41 -9.25 -3.69 -21.74
CA HIS A 41 -10.23 -4.60 -21.15
C HIS A 41 -9.62 -5.59 -20.13
N VAL A 42 -8.40 -6.08 -20.34
CA VAL A 42 -7.70 -6.98 -19.41
C VAL A 42 -7.32 -6.25 -18.13
N ILE A 43 -6.82 -5.01 -18.24
CA ILE A 43 -6.49 -4.18 -17.08
C ILE A 43 -7.75 -3.91 -16.25
N PHE A 44 -8.88 -3.61 -16.91
CA PHE A 44 -10.19 -3.50 -16.26
C PHE A 44 -10.56 -4.75 -15.45
N TYR A 45 -10.51 -5.93 -16.07
CA TYR A 45 -10.86 -7.17 -15.38
C TYR A 45 -9.96 -7.45 -14.18
N LEU A 46 -8.66 -7.16 -14.30
CA LEU A 46 -7.71 -7.32 -13.18
C LEU A 46 -8.04 -6.38 -12.02
N TYR A 47 -8.32 -5.11 -12.28
CA TYR A 47 -8.71 -4.15 -11.25
C TYR A 47 -9.97 -4.58 -10.51
N VAL A 48 -11.01 -4.96 -11.26
CA VAL A 48 -12.29 -5.38 -10.67
C VAL A 48 -12.13 -6.69 -9.91
N PHE A 49 -11.46 -7.70 -10.49
CA PHE A 49 -11.24 -8.98 -9.83
C PHE A 49 -10.45 -8.82 -8.53
N LEU A 50 -9.32 -8.10 -8.58
CA LEU A 50 -8.47 -7.88 -7.43
C LEU A 50 -9.20 -7.05 -6.36
N GLY A 51 -9.88 -5.99 -6.77
CA GLY A 51 -10.68 -5.16 -5.89
C GLY A 51 -11.81 -5.94 -5.20
N VAL A 52 -12.54 -6.79 -5.93
CA VAL A 52 -13.61 -7.61 -5.33
C VAL A 52 -13.06 -8.61 -4.32
N ILE A 53 -11.97 -9.33 -4.64
CA ILE A 53 -11.36 -10.28 -3.71
C ILE A 53 -10.86 -9.56 -2.46
N GLN A 54 -10.16 -8.44 -2.63
CA GLN A 54 -9.65 -7.62 -1.55
C GLN A 54 -10.76 -7.06 -0.67
N PHE A 55 -11.87 -6.61 -1.27
CA PHE A 55 -13.03 -6.11 -0.55
C PHE A 55 -13.66 -7.22 0.31
N ILE A 56 -13.87 -8.40 -0.27
CA ILE A 56 -14.46 -9.54 0.42
C ILE A 56 -13.56 -10.01 1.56
N SER A 57 -12.27 -10.23 1.30
CA SER A 57 -11.31 -10.70 2.30
C SER A 57 -11.25 -9.72 3.47
N SER A 58 -11.01 -8.44 3.20
CA SER A 58 -10.87 -7.41 4.23
C SER A 58 -12.16 -7.19 5.02
N SER A 59 -13.33 -7.33 4.39
CA SER A 59 -14.63 -7.26 5.08
C SER A 59 -14.83 -8.45 6.04
N ILE A 60 -14.45 -9.66 5.64
CA ILE A 60 -14.53 -10.85 6.51
C ILE A 60 -13.60 -10.68 7.71
N LEU A 61 -12.37 -10.21 7.49
CA LEU A 61 -11.40 -9.94 8.55
C LEU A 61 -11.93 -8.88 9.51
N LEU A 62 -12.39 -7.74 8.99
CA LEU A 62 -12.98 -6.67 9.78
C LEU A 62 -14.17 -7.16 10.62
N ALA A 63 -15.11 -7.88 10.01
CA ALA A 63 -16.28 -8.43 10.69
C ALA A 63 -15.88 -9.39 11.83
N THR A 64 -14.87 -10.23 11.61
CA THR A 64 -14.35 -11.16 12.61
C THR A 64 -13.84 -10.42 13.85
N VAL A 65 -13.06 -9.34 13.68
CA VAL A 65 -12.54 -8.54 14.79
C VAL A 65 -13.65 -7.79 15.51
N ILE A 66 -14.63 -7.24 14.79
CA ILE A 66 -15.75 -6.50 15.39
C ILE A 66 -16.62 -7.42 16.26
N VAL A 67 -16.96 -8.60 15.75
CA VAL A 67 -17.87 -9.55 16.40
C VAL A 67 -17.24 -10.23 17.62
N GLN A 68 -15.92 -10.42 17.63
CA GLN A 68 -15.22 -11.14 18.69
C GLN A 68 -14.48 -10.19 19.64
N ALA A 69 -15.05 -9.99 20.83
CA ALA A 69 -14.49 -9.08 21.84
C ALA A 69 -13.01 -9.38 22.17
N ARG A 70 -12.65 -10.67 22.31
CA ARG A 70 -11.27 -11.09 22.58
C ARG A 70 -10.29 -10.68 21.46
N LEU A 71 -10.70 -10.81 20.20
CA LEU A 71 -9.86 -10.39 19.07
C LEU A 71 -9.81 -8.86 18.97
N ARG A 72 -10.92 -8.17 19.27
CA ARG A 72 -10.99 -6.71 19.26
C ARG A 72 -9.97 -6.07 20.21
N GLU A 73 -9.80 -6.61 21.41
CA GLU A 73 -8.82 -6.09 22.37
C GLU A 73 -7.38 -6.27 21.87
N LYS A 74 -7.07 -7.43 21.29
CA LYS A 74 -5.72 -7.80 20.86
C LYS A 74 -5.32 -7.20 19.49
N TYR A 75 -6.30 -7.00 18.61
CA TYR A 75 -6.10 -6.63 17.20
C TYR A 75 -6.83 -5.34 16.80
N SER A 76 -7.20 -4.50 17.77
CA SER A 76 -7.90 -3.22 17.52
C SER A 76 -7.22 -2.35 16.47
N ILE A 77 -5.89 -2.35 16.41
CA ILE A 77 -5.13 -1.58 15.41
C ILE A 77 -5.35 -2.09 13.97
N LEU A 78 -5.60 -3.39 13.80
CA LEU A 78 -5.81 -4.00 12.49
C LEU A 78 -7.17 -3.62 11.90
N ILE A 79 -8.09 -3.07 12.71
CA ILE A 79 -9.33 -2.48 12.20
C ILE A 79 -9.00 -1.38 11.20
N VAL A 80 -8.05 -0.49 11.53
CA VAL A 80 -7.64 0.61 10.64
C VAL A 80 -7.04 0.05 9.36
N LYS A 81 -6.20 -0.98 9.47
CA LYS A 81 -5.66 -1.69 8.31
C LYS A 81 -6.76 -2.23 7.40
N PHE A 82 -7.70 -3.00 7.93
CA PHE A 82 -8.76 -3.59 7.11
C PHE A 82 -9.68 -2.53 6.50
N LEU A 83 -9.87 -1.39 7.17
CA LEU A 83 -10.60 -0.25 6.60
C LEU A 83 -9.83 0.39 5.44
N VAL A 84 -8.52 0.60 5.58
CA VAL A 84 -7.66 1.09 4.49
C VAL A 84 -7.67 0.11 3.32
N ASP A 85 -7.60 -1.19 3.59
CA ASP A 85 -7.65 -2.25 2.59
C ASP A 85 -8.98 -2.30 1.84
N ILE A 86 -10.11 -2.09 2.53
CA ILE A 86 -11.44 -1.91 1.92
C ILE A 86 -11.47 -0.64 1.06
N ALA A 87 -10.92 0.47 1.55
CA ALA A 87 -10.86 1.71 0.78
C ALA A 87 -10.01 1.52 -0.49
N THR A 88 -8.83 0.89 -0.39
CA THR A 88 -8.00 0.52 -1.53
C THR A 88 -8.76 -0.38 -2.51
N ALA A 89 -9.51 -1.37 -2.03
CA ALA A 89 -10.32 -2.24 -2.87
C ALA A 89 -11.38 -1.46 -3.67
N ILE A 90 -12.08 -0.53 -3.02
CA ILE A 90 -13.05 0.36 -3.68
C ILE A 90 -12.35 1.22 -4.71
N CYS A 91 -11.20 1.81 -4.38
CA CYS A 91 -10.38 2.59 -5.30
C CYS A 91 -9.97 1.80 -6.56
N LEU A 92 -9.56 0.53 -6.40
CA LEU A 92 -9.23 -0.36 -7.53
C LEU A 92 -10.45 -0.60 -8.43
N ILE A 93 -11.62 -0.90 -7.85
CA ILE A 93 -12.88 -1.10 -8.60
C ILE A 93 -13.26 0.17 -9.37
N VAL A 94 -13.16 1.33 -8.71
CA VAL A 94 -13.49 2.63 -9.32
C VAL A 94 -12.53 2.95 -10.46
N ILE A 95 -11.22 2.77 -10.30
CA ILE A 95 -10.25 2.98 -11.39
C ILE A 95 -10.58 2.09 -12.60
N GLY A 96 -10.94 0.83 -12.37
CA GLY A 96 -11.36 -0.06 -13.44
C GLY A 96 -12.58 0.48 -14.20
N ALA A 97 -13.56 1.04 -13.49
CA ALA A 97 -14.81 1.51 -14.08
C ALA A 97 -14.72 2.89 -14.78
N LEU A 98 -13.65 3.66 -14.58
CA LEU A 98 -13.49 4.99 -15.17
C LEU A 98 -13.00 4.93 -16.62
N ASN A 99 -13.65 5.70 -17.51
CA ASN A 99 -13.22 5.89 -18.89
C ASN A 99 -12.13 6.97 -18.97
N ARG A 100 -10.92 6.56 -19.36
CA ARG A 100 -9.74 7.44 -19.40
C ARG A 100 -9.71 8.41 -20.57
N ASP A 101 -10.56 8.20 -21.58
CA ASP A 101 -10.68 9.10 -22.73
C ASP A 101 -11.38 10.42 -22.35
N SER A 102 -12.04 10.46 -21.20
CA SER A 102 -12.62 11.68 -20.65
C SER A 102 -11.63 12.39 -19.73
N GLU A 103 -11.32 13.66 -20.02
CA GLU A 103 -10.39 14.47 -19.23
C GLU A 103 -10.76 14.53 -17.74
N LYS A 104 -12.06 14.70 -17.42
CA LYS A 104 -12.54 14.71 -16.03
C LYS A 104 -12.30 13.38 -15.30
N GLN A 105 -12.50 12.27 -16.01
CA GLN A 105 -12.32 10.93 -15.44
C GLN A 105 -10.84 10.53 -15.40
N CYS A 106 -10.00 11.05 -16.29
CA CYS A 106 -8.54 10.93 -16.23
C CYS A 106 -8.00 11.60 -14.96
N SER A 107 -8.40 12.84 -14.67
CA SER A 107 -7.99 13.54 -13.44
C SER A 107 -8.41 12.77 -12.18
N ALA A 108 -9.62 12.21 -12.15
CA ALA A 108 -10.07 11.36 -11.05
C ALA A 108 -9.23 10.08 -10.92
N THR A 109 -8.90 9.43 -12.04
CA THR A 109 -8.03 8.24 -12.07
C THR A 109 -6.67 8.55 -11.45
N LEU A 110 -6.08 9.72 -11.77
CA LEU A 110 -4.78 10.14 -11.26
C LEU A 110 -4.78 10.38 -9.74
N VAL A 111 -5.83 11.03 -9.23
CA VAL A 111 -6.04 11.23 -7.79
C VAL A 111 -6.13 9.88 -7.07
N ILE A 112 -6.95 8.96 -7.58
CA ILE A 112 -7.15 7.65 -6.93
C ILE A 112 -5.87 6.80 -7.03
N SER A 113 -5.20 6.81 -8.18
CA SER A 113 -3.96 6.06 -8.43
C SER A 113 -2.81 6.51 -7.53
N THR A 114 -2.77 7.78 -7.13
CA THR A 114 -1.74 8.28 -6.20
C THR A 114 -2.13 8.07 -4.74
N ALA A 115 -3.42 8.09 -4.42
CA ALA A 115 -3.91 7.85 -3.05
C ALA A 115 -3.70 6.39 -2.59
N ILE A 116 -3.82 5.41 -3.50
CA ILE A 116 -3.60 3.98 -3.20
C ILE A 116 -2.21 3.72 -2.59
N PRO A 117 -1.08 4.04 -3.26
CA PRO A 117 0.25 3.82 -2.70
C PRO A 117 0.45 4.60 -1.42
N LEU A 118 0.03 5.88 -1.38
CA LEU A 118 0.22 6.74 -0.22
C LEU A 118 -0.42 6.17 1.05
N ALA A 119 -1.67 5.70 0.97
CA ALA A 119 -2.37 5.11 2.10
C ALA A 119 -1.68 3.83 2.60
N GLN A 120 -1.22 2.98 1.66
CA GLN A 120 -0.60 1.70 1.97
C GLN A 120 0.80 1.86 2.58
N VAL A 121 1.63 2.78 2.07
CA VAL A 121 2.98 3.02 2.63
C VAL A 121 2.93 3.71 4.00
N LEU A 122 1.94 4.58 4.23
CA LEU A 122 1.76 5.20 5.55
C LEU A 122 1.31 4.19 6.61
N LEU A 123 0.44 3.25 6.22
CA LEU A 123 0.07 2.14 7.10
C LEU A 123 1.28 1.23 7.38
N LEU A 124 2.06 0.89 6.35
CA LEU A 124 3.29 0.12 6.50
C LEU A 124 4.28 0.83 7.44
N LEU A 125 4.45 2.14 7.33
CA LEU A 125 5.31 2.92 8.23
C LEU A 125 4.89 2.76 9.69
N CYS A 126 3.57 2.80 9.97
CA CYS A 126 3.05 2.60 11.32
C CYS A 126 3.41 1.20 11.86
N GLU A 127 3.29 0.16 11.03
CA GLU A 127 3.64 -1.22 11.40
C GLU A 127 5.15 -1.40 11.65
N VAL A 128 5.98 -0.84 10.76
CA VAL A 128 7.45 -0.89 10.89
C VAL A 128 7.90 -0.17 12.15
N ILE A 129 7.31 0.98 12.49
CA ILE A 129 7.61 1.70 13.73
C ILE A 129 7.28 0.83 14.95
N ASP A 130 6.15 0.12 14.96
CA ASP A 130 5.82 -0.78 16.08
C ASP A 130 6.85 -1.92 16.22
N TRP A 131 7.35 -2.48 15.11
CA TRP A 131 8.43 -3.48 15.15
C TRP A 131 9.76 -2.92 15.61
N ILE A 132 10.11 -1.70 15.21
CA ILE A 132 11.28 -0.98 15.73
C ILE A 132 11.13 -0.80 17.24
N LEU A 133 9.98 -0.34 17.72
CA LEU A 133 9.72 -0.17 19.16
C LEU A 133 9.80 -1.50 19.91
N ALA A 134 9.28 -2.58 19.35
CA ALA A 134 9.38 -3.93 19.92
C ALA A 134 10.83 -4.40 20.04
N ALA A 135 11.65 -4.14 19.01
CA ALA A 135 13.04 -4.58 18.96
C ALA A 135 14.00 -3.73 19.80
N PHE A 136 13.80 -2.41 19.85
CA PHE A 136 14.76 -1.47 20.45
C PHE A 136 14.29 -0.84 21.76
N SER A 137 12.99 -0.81 22.04
CA SER A 137 12.44 -0.23 23.26
C SER A 137 11.43 -1.17 23.95
N PRO A 138 11.87 -2.37 24.37
CA PRO A 138 10.98 -3.41 24.91
C PRO A 138 10.25 -2.96 26.19
N ILE A 139 10.88 -2.13 27.03
CA ILE A 139 10.26 -1.61 28.27
C ILE A 139 9.06 -0.70 27.95
N TYR A 140 9.20 0.18 26.95
CA TYR A 140 8.09 1.01 26.48
C TYR A 140 7.02 0.17 25.78
N PHE A 141 7.44 -0.82 24.99
CA PHE A 141 6.56 -1.76 24.31
C PHE A 141 5.70 -2.58 25.31
N HIS A 142 6.24 -2.99 26.45
CA HIS A 142 5.45 -3.74 27.44
C HIS A 142 4.59 -2.86 28.35
N SER A 143 4.95 -1.59 28.54
CA SER A 143 4.21 -0.66 29.43
C SER A 143 3.09 0.13 28.75
N SER A 144 3.13 0.26 27.43
CA SER A 144 2.13 0.99 26.65
C SER A 144 1.28 0.06 25.78
N SER A 145 -0.03 0.32 25.71
CA SER A 145 -0.93 -0.45 24.84
C SER A 145 -0.62 -0.19 23.35
N LEU A 146 -0.83 -1.21 22.52
CA LEU A 146 -0.61 -1.15 21.06
C LEU A 146 -1.30 0.08 20.44
N PHE A 147 -2.54 0.35 20.85
CA PHE A 147 -3.31 1.50 20.40
C PHE A 147 -2.63 2.81 20.77
N SER A 148 -2.22 2.99 22.03
CA SER A 148 -1.55 4.23 22.49
C SER A 148 -0.24 4.51 21.75
N ARG A 149 0.55 3.47 21.46
CA ARG A 149 1.82 3.62 20.75
C ARG A 149 1.67 4.03 19.29
N ILE A 150 0.69 3.45 18.59
CA ILE A 150 0.55 3.59 17.13
C ILE A 150 -0.43 4.73 16.76
N LEU A 151 -1.39 5.05 17.62
CA LEU A 151 -2.39 6.11 17.38
C LEU A 151 -1.81 7.43 16.87
N PRO A 152 -0.73 8.03 17.44
CA PRO A 152 -0.20 9.30 16.92
C PRO A 152 0.28 9.17 15.46
N PHE A 153 0.83 8.00 15.09
CA PHE A 153 1.27 7.73 13.72
C PHE A 153 0.08 7.54 12.77
N ILE A 154 -1.00 6.88 13.21
CA ILE A 154 -2.23 6.76 12.42
C ILE A 154 -2.87 8.12 12.19
N VAL A 155 -2.97 8.96 13.22
CA VAL A 155 -3.52 10.31 13.09
C VAL A 155 -2.66 11.14 12.14
N GLY A 156 -1.33 11.08 12.28
CA GLY A 156 -0.39 11.72 11.35
C GLY A 156 -0.55 11.23 9.92
N ALA A 157 -0.67 9.92 9.71
CA ALA A 157 -0.90 9.30 8.41
C ALA A 157 -2.23 9.76 7.77
N ALA A 158 -3.31 9.79 8.55
CA ALA A 158 -4.62 10.25 8.09
C ALA A 158 -4.56 11.72 7.65
N CYS A 159 -4.01 12.59 8.50
CA CYS A 159 -3.83 14.01 8.18
C CYS A 159 -2.94 14.21 6.93
N GLY A 160 -1.81 13.50 6.84
CA GLY A 160 -0.90 13.55 5.70
C GLY A 160 -1.56 13.12 4.39
N THR A 161 -2.35 12.04 4.43
CA THR A 161 -3.10 11.55 3.26
C THR A 161 -4.14 12.58 2.79
N ILE A 162 -4.87 13.20 3.72
CA ILE A 162 -5.86 14.23 3.40
C ILE A 162 -5.19 15.44 2.74
N ILE A 163 -4.09 15.94 3.31
CA ILE A 163 -3.36 17.10 2.79
C ILE A 163 -2.83 16.80 1.37
N MET A 164 -2.16 15.67 1.18
CA MET A 164 -1.61 15.30 -0.12
C MET A 164 -2.72 15.10 -1.16
N THR A 165 -3.82 14.44 -0.79
CA THR A 165 -4.97 14.26 -1.70
C THR A 165 -5.58 15.61 -2.10
N ALA A 166 -5.71 16.55 -1.15
CA ALA A 166 -6.21 17.89 -1.45
C ALA A 166 -5.29 18.65 -2.41
N LEU A 167 -3.96 18.58 -2.20
CA LEU A 167 -2.98 19.18 -3.11
C LEU A 167 -3.07 18.59 -4.53
N ILE A 168 -3.24 17.27 -4.64
CA ILE A 168 -3.42 16.60 -5.93
C ILE A 168 -4.71 17.08 -6.60
N ILE A 169 -5.84 17.14 -5.87
CA ILE A 169 -7.12 17.62 -6.41
C ILE A 169 -6.98 19.05 -6.95
N ILE A 170 -6.34 19.95 -6.19
CA ILE A 170 -6.08 21.34 -6.61
C ILE A 170 -5.25 21.35 -7.90
N ASP A 171 -4.24 20.48 -8.00
CA ASP A 171 -3.32 20.43 -9.13
C ASP A 171 -4.00 19.89 -10.42
N VAL A 172 -4.80 18.83 -10.32
CA VAL A 172 -5.46 18.19 -11.47
C VAL A 172 -6.72 18.91 -11.94
N THR A 173 -7.22 19.88 -11.17
CA THR A 173 -8.38 20.71 -11.54
C THR A 173 -7.99 22.04 -12.19
N GLN A 174 -6.68 22.31 -12.35
CA GLN A 174 -6.22 23.53 -12.99
C GLN A 174 -6.52 23.53 -14.50
N PRO A 175 -7.06 24.63 -15.06
CA PRO A 175 -7.60 24.69 -16.42
C PRO A 175 -6.56 24.58 -17.55
N HIS A 176 -5.26 24.57 -17.24
CA HIS A 176 -4.18 24.51 -18.22
C HIS A 176 -3.37 23.20 -18.17
N ARG A 177 -3.73 22.26 -17.29
CA ARG A 177 -3.04 20.98 -17.17
C ARG A 177 -3.93 19.86 -17.69
N SER A 178 -3.66 19.40 -18.91
CA SER A 178 -4.27 18.16 -19.37
C SER A 178 -3.63 16.97 -18.64
N CYS A 179 -4.45 16.11 -18.06
CA CYS A 179 -4.05 14.83 -17.45
C CYS A 179 -3.17 13.97 -18.38
N ILE A 180 -3.18 14.21 -19.69
CA ILE A 180 -2.53 13.42 -20.74
C ILE A 180 -1.11 13.91 -21.09
N LYS A 181 -0.72 15.17 -20.80
CA LYS A 181 0.45 15.80 -21.45
C LYS A 181 1.55 16.44 -20.57
N SER A 182 1.59 16.28 -19.25
CA SER A 182 2.71 16.90 -18.50
C SER A 182 3.12 16.15 -17.23
N PRO A 183 4.31 15.51 -17.18
CA PRO A 183 4.74 14.67 -16.06
C PRO A 183 5.69 15.33 -15.04
N THR A 184 6.14 16.58 -15.25
CA THR A 184 7.17 17.20 -14.38
C THR A 184 6.65 18.45 -13.66
N GLY A 185 6.73 18.46 -12.33
CA GLY A 185 6.32 19.60 -11.48
C GLY A 185 4.86 19.58 -11.01
N SER A 186 4.28 18.39 -10.86
CA SER A 186 2.90 18.18 -10.42
C SER A 186 2.83 17.66 -8.98
N ALA A 187 1.74 17.96 -8.27
CA ALA A 187 1.48 17.42 -6.93
C ALA A 187 1.37 15.88 -6.97
N VAL A 188 1.01 15.32 -8.12
CA VAL A 188 0.98 13.89 -8.43
C VAL A 188 2.39 13.30 -8.38
N THR A 189 3.36 13.93 -9.05
CA THR A 189 4.77 13.50 -9.00
C THR A 189 5.29 13.54 -7.57
N THR A 190 5.00 14.63 -6.83
CA THR A 190 5.39 14.77 -5.41
C THR A 190 4.74 13.72 -4.52
N ALA A 191 3.51 13.31 -4.79
CA ALA A 191 2.85 12.24 -4.04
C ALA A 191 3.50 10.87 -4.25
N TYR A 192 3.92 10.56 -5.47
CA TYR A 192 4.71 9.36 -5.74
C TYR A 192 6.09 9.44 -5.06
N ASP A 193 6.80 10.57 -5.16
CA ASP A 193 8.10 10.75 -4.52
C ASP A 193 8.01 10.60 -2.99
N PHE A 194 6.99 11.18 -2.38
CA PHE A 194 6.73 11.04 -0.94
C PHE A 194 6.41 9.60 -0.57
N SER A 195 5.61 8.90 -1.38
CA SER A 195 5.28 7.49 -1.16
C SER A 195 6.51 6.59 -1.25
N LEU A 196 7.36 6.83 -2.27
CA LEU A 196 8.64 6.12 -2.43
C LEU A 196 9.56 6.40 -1.24
N GLY A 197 9.73 7.67 -0.84
CA GLY A 197 10.57 8.02 0.30
C GLY A 197 10.19 7.28 1.57
N ILE A 198 8.89 7.15 1.85
CA ILE A 198 8.39 6.35 2.99
C ILE A 198 8.67 4.86 2.79
N ALA A 199 8.40 4.32 1.60
CA ALA A 199 8.66 2.91 1.29
C ALA A 199 10.15 2.56 1.45
N THR A 200 11.07 3.42 0.97
CA THR A 200 12.52 3.24 1.11
C THR A 200 12.93 3.23 2.58
N MET A 201 12.38 4.14 3.39
CA MET A 201 12.62 4.16 4.83
C MET A 201 12.14 2.86 5.50
N CYS A 202 10.97 2.35 5.10
CA CYS A 202 10.43 1.08 5.60
C CYS A 202 11.33 -0.10 5.21
N VAL A 203 11.75 -0.21 3.95
CA VAL A 203 12.66 -1.25 3.47
C VAL A 203 13.98 -1.22 4.24
N PHE A 204 14.56 -0.03 4.43
CA PHE A 204 15.81 0.12 5.18
C PHE A 204 15.66 -0.31 6.65
N ALA A 205 14.59 0.15 7.32
CA ALA A 205 14.28 -0.24 8.68
C ALA A 205 14.06 -1.76 8.83
N LEU A 206 13.33 -2.37 7.90
CA LEU A 206 13.12 -3.82 7.84
C LEU A 206 14.43 -4.57 7.60
N GLY A 207 15.31 -4.04 6.75
CA GLY A 207 16.66 -4.58 6.53
C GLY A 207 17.51 -4.57 7.80
N ILE A 208 17.48 -3.48 8.58
CA ILE A 208 18.14 -3.40 9.89
C ILE A 208 17.56 -4.44 10.85
N LEU A 209 16.23 -4.53 10.93
CA LEU A 209 15.55 -5.50 11.78
C LEU A 209 15.92 -6.94 11.39
N LEU A 210 16.00 -7.25 10.10
CA LEU A 210 16.44 -8.55 9.60
C LEU A 210 17.86 -8.87 10.00
N HIS A 211 18.79 -7.95 9.73
CA HIS A 211 20.20 -8.15 10.02
C HIS A 211 20.45 -8.44 11.52
N ARG A 212 19.73 -7.75 12.42
CA ARG A 212 19.88 -7.97 13.86
C ARG A 212 19.17 -9.22 14.38
N ASN A 213 18.20 -9.77 13.64
CA ASN A 213 17.32 -10.84 14.11
C ASN A 213 17.42 -12.13 13.28
N LEU A 214 18.54 -12.38 12.59
CA LEU A 214 18.72 -13.53 11.69
C LEU A 214 18.43 -14.90 12.33
N ASN A 215 18.65 -15.04 13.64
CA ASN A 215 18.45 -16.29 14.39
C ASN A 215 17.18 -16.31 15.25
N SER A 216 16.31 -15.28 15.16
CA SER A 216 15.12 -15.19 15.99
C SER A 216 13.87 -15.68 15.28
N THR A 217 12.83 -15.99 16.05
CA THR A 217 11.49 -16.31 15.51
C THR A 217 10.88 -15.16 14.71
N PHE A 218 11.39 -13.94 14.86
CA PHE A 218 10.96 -12.76 14.09
C PHE A 218 11.54 -12.71 12.67
N PHE A 219 12.55 -13.52 12.35
CA PHE A 219 13.18 -13.49 11.01
C PHE A 219 12.16 -13.71 9.89
N ARG A 220 11.34 -14.76 9.97
CA ARG A 220 10.35 -15.10 8.92
C ARG A 220 9.33 -13.98 8.67
N PRO A 221 8.62 -13.44 9.68
CA PRO A 221 7.68 -12.36 9.45
C PRO A 221 8.35 -11.08 8.94
N VAL A 222 9.51 -10.69 9.48
CA VAL A 222 10.19 -9.48 8.99
C VAL A 222 10.70 -9.69 7.55
N ALA A 223 11.18 -10.89 7.21
CA ALA A 223 11.67 -11.21 5.86
C ALA A 223 10.55 -11.15 4.84
N PHE A 224 9.40 -11.72 5.17
CA PHE A 224 8.22 -11.65 4.32
C PHE A 224 7.84 -10.19 4.02
N HIS A 225 7.75 -9.33 5.03
CA HIS A 225 7.39 -7.92 4.82
C HIS A 225 8.47 -7.15 4.07
N PHE A 226 9.76 -7.44 4.32
CA PHE A 226 10.86 -6.86 3.56
C PHE A 226 10.75 -7.16 2.07
N PHE A 227 10.62 -8.44 1.69
CA PHE A 227 10.53 -8.83 0.29
C PHE A 227 9.22 -8.36 -0.36
N ALA A 228 8.09 -8.46 0.34
CA ALA A 228 6.82 -7.97 -0.18
C ALA A 228 6.86 -6.45 -0.42
N THR A 229 7.41 -5.67 0.51
CA THR A 229 7.57 -4.22 0.34
C THR A 229 8.51 -3.90 -0.81
N LEU A 230 9.67 -4.57 -0.88
CA LEU A 230 10.66 -4.31 -1.91
C LEU A 230 10.10 -4.58 -3.32
N PHE A 231 9.50 -5.74 -3.54
CA PHE A 231 9.08 -6.16 -4.87
C PHE A 231 7.69 -5.65 -5.29
N LEU A 232 6.77 -5.44 -4.36
CA LEU A 232 5.39 -5.06 -4.68
C LEU A 232 5.10 -3.57 -4.47
N ILE A 233 5.99 -2.82 -3.80
CA ILE A 233 5.81 -1.38 -3.53
C ILE A 233 7.01 -0.57 -4.03
N GLU A 234 8.21 -0.82 -3.49
CA GLU A 234 9.40 0.02 -3.73
C GLU A 234 9.83 0.04 -5.21
N LEU A 235 10.05 -1.15 -5.80
CA LEU A 235 10.49 -1.26 -7.20
C LEU A 235 9.43 -0.73 -8.19
N PRO A 236 8.12 -1.06 -8.05
CA PRO A 236 7.08 -0.47 -8.89
C PRO A 236 7.01 1.07 -8.79
N LEU A 237 7.03 1.63 -7.57
CA LEU A 237 7.04 3.08 -7.38
C LEU A 237 8.27 3.74 -8.00
N THR A 238 9.44 3.15 -7.83
CA THR A 238 10.68 3.61 -8.47
C THR A 238 10.53 3.65 -9.99
N THR A 239 9.93 2.61 -10.57
CA THR A 239 9.69 2.52 -12.02
C THR A 239 8.77 3.63 -12.51
N VAL A 240 7.67 3.89 -11.82
CA VAL A 240 6.74 4.99 -12.14
C VAL A 240 7.43 6.33 -12.11
N ILE A 241 8.22 6.59 -11.06
CA ILE A 241 8.94 7.83 -10.85
C ILE A 241 10.00 8.04 -11.94
N CYS A 242 10.81 7.02 -12.23
CA CYS A 242 11.81 7.09 -13.29
C CYS A 242 11.16 7.40 -14.65
N LEU A 243 10.08 6.71 -15.02
CA LEU A 243 9.38 6.95 -16.28
C LEU A 243 8.74 8.34 -16.34
N ASN A 244 8.18 8.83 -15.23
CA ASN A 244 7.64 10.19 -15.13
C ASN A 244 8.73 11.25 -15.34
N TYR A 245 9.86 11.13 -14.65
CA TYR A 245 10.97 12.08 -14.76
C TYR A 245 11.64 12.05 -16.15
N LEU A 246 11.63 10.89 -16.83
CA LEU A 246 12.10 10.76 -18.21
C LEU A 246 11.08 11.26 -19.25
N GLY A 247 9.87 11.64 -18.83
CA GLY A 247 8.81 12.06 -19.74
C GLY A 247 8.28 10.94 -20.63
N ASN A 248 8.44 9.67 -20.22
CA ASN A 248 8.05 8.52 -21.00
C ASN A 248 6.54 8.25 -20.85
N SER A 249 5.84 8.09 -21.98
CA SER A 249 4.42 7.73 -22.03
C SER A 249 4.07 6.44 -21.27
N GLY A 250 5.03 5.54 -21.06
CA GLY A 250 4.86 4.30 -20.29
C GLY A 250 4.63 4.51 -18.78
N ALA A 251 4.80 5.74 -18.26
CA ALA A 251 4.58 6.04 -16.84
C ALA A 251 3.13 5.77 -16.39
N PHE A 252 2.13 5.97 -17.27
CA PHE A 252 0.74 5.64 -16.98
C PHE A 252 0.53 4.13 -16.80
N THR A 253 1.09 3.33 -17.70
CA THR A 253 1.04 1.86 -17.61
C THR A 253 1.78 1.38 -16.37
N ALA A 254 2.93 1.97 -16.04
CA ALA A 254 3.65 1.65 -14.82
C ALA A 254 2.85 2.00 -13.56
N ALA A 255 2.11 3.12 -13.57
CA ALA A 255 1.23 3.48 -12.45
C ALA A 255 0.11 2.46 -12.26
N ASP A 256 -0.46 1.96 -13.35
CA ASP A 256 -1.46 0.89 -13.29
C ASP A 256 -0.93 -0.39 -12.69
N VAL A 257 0.21 -0.83 -13.20
CA VAL A 257 0.87 -2.04 -12.71
C VAL A 257 1.23 -1.87 -11.24
N THR A 258 1.67 -0.68 -10.83
CA THR A 258 1.94 -0.35 -9.43
C THR A 258 0.69 -0.49 -8.56
N ASN A 259 -0.46 0.07 -8.97
CA ASN A 259 -1.71 -0.08 -8.20
C ASN A 259 -2.14 -1.54 -8.07
N LEU A 260 -2.02 -2.33 -9.15
CA LEU A 260 -2.34 -3.76 -9.12
C LEU A 260 -1.38 -4.52 -8.19
N LEU A 261 -0.08 -4.25 -8.25
CA LEU A 261 0.92 -4.87 -7.37
C LEU A 261 0.70 -4.48 -5.90
N ILE A 262 0.25 -3.26 -5.62
CA ILE A 262 -0.11 -2.83 -4.27
C ILE A 262 -1.40 -3.53 -3.79
N GLY A 263 -2.37 -3.76 -4.68
CA GLY A 263 -3.51 -4.60 -4.36
C GLY A 263 -3.10 -6.04 -4.04
N VAL A 264 -2.15 -6.61 -4.78
CA VAL A 264 -1.56 -7.92 -4.48
C VAL A 264 -0.82 -7.89 -3.14
N TYR A 265 -0.02 -6.85 -2.88
CA TYR A 265 0.67 -6.65 -1.60
C TYR A 265 -0.31 -6.74 -0.43
N SER A 266 -1.41 -6.02 -0.50
CA SER A 266 -2.40 -6.04 0.59
C SER A 266 -3.09 -7.40 0.76
N LEU A 267 -3.39 -8.11 -0.33
CA LEU A 267 -3.91 -9.48 -0.26
C LEU A 267 -2.91 -10.44 0.40
N VAL A 268 -1.67 -10.48 -0.08
CA VAL A 268 -0.64 -11.39 0.44
C VAL A 268 -0.36 -11.07 1.90
N HIS A 269 -0.33 -9.79 2.27
CA HIS A 269 -0.22 -9.38 3.66
C HIS A 269 -1.38 -9.90 4.52
N SER A 270 -2.61 -9.77 4.06
CA SER A 270 -3.80 -10.28 4.78
C SER A 270 -3.77 -11.80 4.92
N ILE A 271 -3.39 -12.52 3.86
CA ILE A 271 -3.24 -13.98 3.87
C ILE A 271 -2.14 -14.39 4.87
N TYR A 272 -0.99 -13.74 4.82
CA TYR A 272 0.13 -14.02 5.73
C TYR A 272 -0.26 -13.74 7.19
N PHE A 273 -1.02 -12.67 7.43
CA PHE A 273 -1.52 -12.36 8.77
C PHE A 273 -2.43 -13.48 9.30
N VAL A 274 -3.43 -13.92 8.52
CA VAL A 274 -4.34 -15.01 8.90
C VAL A 274 -3.58 -16.32 9.08
N TYR A 275 -2.60 -16.61 8.22
CA TYR A 275 -1.77 -17.82 8.29
C TYR A 275 -0.91 -17.89 9.56
N ASN A 276 -0.51 -16.77 10.13
CA ASN A 276 0.31 -16.77 11.35
C ASN A 276 -0.49 -16.68 12.66
N HIS A 277 -1.76 -16.27 12.62
CA HIS A 277 -2.58 -16.07 13.82
C HIS A 277 -3.70 -17.12 13.93
N GLU A 278 -3.43 -18.20 14.68
CA GLU A 278 -4.37 -19.31 14.89
C GLU A 278 -5.66 -18.87 15.60
N ASP A 279 -5.55 -18.00 16.61
CA ASP A 279 -6.70 -17.42 17.30
C ASP A 279 -7.61 -16.65 16.34
N TYR A 280 -7.01 -15.99 15.35
CA TYR A 280 -7.76 -15.31 14.30
C TYR A 280 -8.47 -16.28 13.34
N ARG A 281 -7.79 -17.38 12.93
CA ARG A 281 -8.41 -18.43 12.09
C ARG A 281 -9.63 -19.05 12.76
N GLN A 282 -9.49 -19.42 14.03
CA GLN A 282 -10.60 -19.92 14.84
C GLN A 282 -11.71 -18.88 14.98
N GLY A 283 -11.32 -17.61 15.05
CA GLY A 283 -12.24 -16.49 15.02
C GLY A 283 -13.09 -16.44 13.75
N ILE A 284 -12.49 -16.55 12.57
CA ILE A 284 -13.21 -16.56 11.29
C ILE A 284 -14.23 -17.70 11.27
N LEU A 285 -13.81 -18.92 11.64
CA LEU A 285 -14.68 -20.10 11.68
C LEU A 285 -15.86 -19.90 12.62
N SER A 286 -15.61 -19.43 13.84
CA SER A 286 -16.66 -19.16 14.84
C SER A 286 -17.66 -18.10 14.36
N THR A 287 -17.18 -17.04 13.72
CA THR A 287 -18.03 -15.98 13.14
C THR A 287 -18.93 -16.54 12.03
N PHE A 288 -18.37 -17.39 11.17
CA PHE A 288 -19.13 -18.08 10.14
C PHE A 288 -20.21 -19.01 10.72
N PHE A 289 -19.87 -19.85 11.70
CA PHE A 289 -20.84 -20.73 12.36
C PHE A 289 -21.95 -19.94 13.05
N ARG A 290 -21.62 -18.83 13.71
CA ARG A 290 -22.62 -17.95 14.34
C ARG A 290 -23.58 -17.37 13.32
N TYR A 291 -23.08 -16.95 12.15
CA TYR A 291 -23.92 -16.46 11.06
C TYR A 291 -24.85 -17.55 10.52
N CYS A 292 -24.33 -18.75 10.25
CA CYS A 292 -25.14 -19.89 9.82
C CYS A 292 -26.20 -20.30 10.85
N ALA A 293 -25.86 -20.26 12.14
CA ALA A 293 -26.81 -20.55 13.22
C ALA A 293 -27.96 -19.53 13.26
N LEU A 294 -27.64 -18.23 13.14
CA LEU A 294 -28.64 -17.16 13.10
C LEU A 294 -29.59 -17.29 11.90
N GLN A 295 -29.06 -17.65 10.72
CA GLN A 295 -29.89 -17.91 9.54
C GLN A 295 -30.85 -19.10 9.74
N ARG A 296 -30.42 -20.14 10.46
CA ARG A 296 -31.29 -21.31 10.74
C ARG A 296 -32.41 -20.95 11.72
N THR A 297 -32.15 -20.11 12.72
CA THR A 297 -33.17 -19.65 13.67
C THR A 297 -34.15 -18.64 13.08
N GLN A 298 -33.75 -17.93 12.02
CA GLN A 298 -34.60 -16.96 11.31
C GLN A 298 -35.39 -17.55 10.14
N ARG A 299 -35.20 -18.82 9.78
CA ARG A 299 -36.14 -19.49 8.87
C ARG A 299 -37.47 -19.63 9.60
N PRO A 300 -38.57 -19.01 9.11
CA PRO A 300 -39.88 -19.29 9.66
C PRO A 300 -40.11 -20.78 9.55
N GLN A 301 -40.41 -21.44 10.68
CA GLN A 301 -40.98 -22.77 10.65
C GLN A 301 -42.29 -22.65 9.88
N ASN A 302 -42.28 -23.05 8.62
CA ASN A 302 -43.51 -23.19 7.86
C ASN A 302 -44.36 -24.21 8.64
N PRO A 303 -45.55 -23.87 9.15
CA PRO A 303 -46.38 -24.81 9.89
C PRO A 303 -46.92 -25.82 8.87
N SER A 304 -46.11 -26.84 8.57
CA SER A 304 -46.60 -28.09 8.02
C SER A 304 -47.18 -28.86 9.20
N ASN A 305 -48.46 -28.60 9.49
CA ASN A 305 -49.49 -29.62 9.73
C ASN A 305 -50.70 -29.00 10.46
N GLY A 306 -51.88 -29.11 9.82
CA GLY A 306 -53.16 -29.05 10.51
C GLY A 306 -54.30 -28.39 9.75
N VAL A 307 -54.70 -28.92 8.58
CA VAL A 307 -56.02 -29.54 8.26
C VAL A 307 -55.85 -30.35 6.98
#